data_AF-A0A2W6SNY5-F1
#
_entry.id   AF-A0A2W6SNY5-F1
#
_cell.length_a   1.000
_cell.length_b   1.000
_cell.length_c   1.000
_cell.angle_alpha   90.00
_cell.angle_beta   90.00
_cell.angle_gamma   90.00
#
_symmetry.space_group_name_H-M   'P 1'
#
loop_
_entity.id
_entity.type
_entity.pdbx_description
1 polymer ?
#
loop_
_entity_poly.entity_id
_entity_poly.type
_entity_poly.pdbx_seq_one_letter_code
_entity_poly.pdbx_strand_id
1 'polypeptide(L)' 'MGKEVSKTVKIRFIDCDPLGHLNNVRYLDYMLNAREDHVEEFYGFTYEEYTKKTGCTWVTIQNEIAYLKEVKYNTVV' A
#
# COMPACT_ATOMS: atom_id res chain seq x y z
N MET A 1 -2.67 17.92 -16.51
CA MET A 1 -1.60 17.45 -15.62
C MET A 1 -2.28 16.67 -14.52
N GLY A 2 -2.21 15.33 -14.54
CA GLY A 2 -2.87 14.49 -13.52
C GLY A 2 -2.20 14.71 -12.17
N LYS A 3 -3.00 14.86 -11.11
CA LYS A 3 -2.50 14.98 -9.75
C LYS A 3 -1.81 13.66 -9.37
N GLU A 4 -0.61 13.75 -8.77
CA GLU A 4 0.06 12.57 -8.24
C GLU A 4 -0.78 11.99 -7.09
N VAL A 5 -1.04 10.69 -7.16
CA VAL A 5 -1.89 10.00 -6.18
C VAL A 5 -1.03 9.56 -5.00
N SER A 6 -1.47 9.88 -3.79
CA SER A 6 -0.72 9.63 -2.56
C SER A 6 -1.65 9.25 -1.41
N LYS A 7 -1.16 8.46 -0.45
CA LYS A 7 -1.86 8.14 0.80
C LYS A 7 -0.95 8.44 1.99
N THR A 8 -1.50 9.04 3.03
CA THR A 8 -0.82 9.21 4.32
C THR A 8 -1.27 8.12 5.29
N VAL A 9 -0.32 7.48 5.95
CA VAL A 9 -0.55 6.34 6.85
C VAL A 9 0.18 6.53 8.18
N LYS A 10 -0.44 6.02 9.26
CA LYS A 10 0.21 5.96 10.58
C LYS A 10 0.82 4.59 10.79
N ILE A 11 2.13 4.54 10.97
CA ILE A 11 2.85 3.28 11.21
C ILE A 11 2.49 2.71 12.59
N ARG A 12 2.07 1.44 12.61
CA ARG A 12 1.65 0.75 13.85
C ARG A 12 2.81 0.01 14.48
N PHE A 13 2.75 -0.12 15.80
CA PHE A 13 3.76 -0.82 16.58
C PHE A 13 3.96 -2.27 16.13
N ILE A 14 2.87 -2.98 15.81
CA ILE A 14 2.91 -4.38 15.37
C ILE A 14 3.55 -4.58 13.98
N ASP A 15 3.68 -3.51 13.20
CA ASP A 15 4.32 -3.56 11.89
C ASP A 15 5.84 -3.35 11.98
N CYS A 16 6.33 -2.93 13.15
CA CYS A 16 7.75 -2.76 13.39
C CYS A 16 8.41 -4.06 13.82
N ASP A 17 9.70 -4.17 13.52
CA ASP A 17 10.55 -5.26 14.00
C ASP A 17 11.11 -4.97 15.42
N PRO A 18 11.86 -5.90 16.03
CA PRO A 18 12.43 -5.72 17.37
C PRO A 18 13.39 -4.52 17.51
N LEU A 19 13.93 -3.98 16.42
CA LEU A 19 14.79 -2.79 16.43
C LEU A 19 13.96 -1.49 16.40
N GLY A 20 12.64 -1.59 16.23
CA GLY A 20 11.69 -0.48 16.36
C GLY A 20 11.43 0.29 15.06
N HIS A 21 11.97 -0.15 13.93
CA HIS A 21 11.65 0.38 12.62
C HIS A 21 10.63 -0.49 11.90
N LEU A 22 9.89 0.13 10.97
CA LEU A 22 8.92 -0.54 10.12
C LEU A 22 9.61 -1.71 9.41
N ASN A 23 9.06 -2.90 9.56
CA ASN A 23 9.59 -4.07 8.88
C ASN A 23 9.51 -3.87 7.36
N ASN A 24 10.59 -4.19 6.65
CA ASN A 24 10.68 -3.98 5.20
C ASN A 24 9.53 -4.64 4.42
N VAL A 25 9.06 -5.81 4.84
CA VAL A 25 7.93 -6.50 4.17
C VAL A 25 6.64 -5.70 4.29
N ARG A 26 6.43 -4.97 5.39
CA ARG A 26 5.20 -4.20 5.64
C ARG A 26 5.04 -3.02 4.69
N TYR A 27 6.12 -2.51 4.09
CA TYR A 27 6.02 -1.49 3.04
C TYR A 27 5.17 -1.96 1.87
N LEU A 28 5.27 -3.23 1.49
CA LEU A 28 4.45 -3.80 0.42
C LEU A 28 2.97 -3.77 0.80
N ASP A 29 2.62 -4.19 2.02
CA ASP A 29 1.23 -4.16 2.49
C ASP A 29 0.66 -2.74 2.45
N TYR A 30 1.41 -1.75 2.96
CA TYR A 30 0.97 -0.34 2.93
C TYR A 30 0.78 0.18 1.50
N MET A 31 1.70 -0.13 0.58
CA MET A 31 1.60 0.29 -0.82
C MET A 31 0.44 -0.40 -1.55
N LEU A 32 0.21 -1.69 -1.30
CA LEU A 32 -0.88 -2.45 -1.90
C LEU A 32 -2.24 -1.98 -1.41
N ASN A 33 -2.39 -1.72 -0.11
CA ASN A 33 -3.61 -1.19 0.47
C ASN A 33 -3.89 0.22 -0.06
N ALA A 34 -2.87 1.09 -0.14
CA ALA A 34 -3.04 2.40 -0.74
C ALA A 34 -3.49 2.30 -2.20
N ARG A 35 -2.92 1.37 -2.98
CA ARG A 35 -3.34 1.12 -4.36
C ARG A 35 -4.77 0.64 -4.45
N GLU A 36 -5.23 -0.24 -3.56
CA GLU A 36 -6.63 -0.68 -3.49
C GLU A 36 -7.57 0.50 -3.23
N ASP A 37 -7.28 1.31 -2.20
CA ASP A 37 -8.04 2.52 -1.89
C ASP A 37 -8.10 3.48 -3.09
N HIS A 38 -6.98 3.65 -3.81
CA HIS A 38 -6.90 4.52 -4.98
C HIS A 38 -7.70 3.99 -6.16
N VAL A 39 -7.76 2.67 -6.35
CA VAL A 39 -8.59 2.07 -7.41
C VAL A 39 -10.06 2.39 -7.15
N GLU A 40 -10.51 2.23 -5.91
CA GLU A 40 -11.87 2.59 -5.53
C GLU A 40 -12.13 4.10 -5.68
N GLU A 41 -11.26 4.95 -5.13
CA GLU A 41 -11.45 6.41 -5.10
C GLU A 41 -11.41 7.04 -6.49
N PHE A 42 -10.48 6.64 -7.36
CA PHE A 42 -10.23 7.31 -8.63
C PHE A 42 -10.85 6.61 -9.85
N TYR A 43 -11.15 5.31 -9.75
CA TYR A 43 -11.71 4.53 -10.87
C TYR A 43 -13.12 3.99 -10.60
N GLY A 44 -13.62 4.10 -9.35
CA GLY A 44 -15.03 3.87 -9.02
C GLY A 44 -15.44 2.40 -9.00
N PHE A 45 -14.52 1.49 -8.69
CA PHE A 45 -14.82 0.08 -8.47
C PHE A 45 -13.83 -0.55 -7.48
N THR A 46 -14.25 -1.59 -6.78
CA THR A 46 -13.36 -2.44 -5.97
C THR A 46 -12.83 -3.62 -6.77
N TYR A 47 -11.71 -4.23 -6.34
CA TYR A 47 -11.22 -5.46 -6.96
C TYR A 47 -12.23 -6.61 -6.90
N GLU A 48 -13.04 -6.66 -5.83
CA GLU A 48 -14.11 -7.65 -5.67
C GLU A 48 -15.20 -7.47 -6.75
N GLU A 49 -15.67 -6.25 -6.93
CA GLU A 49 -16.68 -5.92 -7.96
C GLU A 49 -16.17 -6.26 -9.37
N TYR A 50 -14.92 -5.90 -9.65
CA TYR A 50 -14.29 -6.19 -10.94
C TYR A 50 -14.18 -7.70 -11.19
N THR A 51 -13.76 -8.46 -10.18
CA THR A 51 -13.64 -9.92 -10.25
C THR A 51 -15.00 -10.57 -10.48
N LYS A 52 -16.04 -10.15 -9.76
CA LYS A 52 -17.41 -10.65 -9.94
C LYS A 52 -17.96 -10.35 -11.34
N LYS A 53 -17.67 -9.17 -11.88
CA LYS A 53 -18.18 -8.72 -13.18
C LYS A 53 -17.48 -9.39 -14.37
N THR A 54 -16.17 -9.61 -14.27
CA THR A 54 -15.33 -10.03 -15.41
C THR A 54 -14.80 -11.45 -15.32
N GLY A 55 -14.77 -12.03 -14.12
CA GLY A 55 -14.04 -13.28 -13.85
C GLY A 55 -12.51 -13.11 -13.81
N CYS A 56 -12.00 -11.89 -13.95
CA CYS A 56 -10.57 -11.58 -13.96
C CYS A 56 -10.14 -10.88 -12.67
N THR A 57 -8.91 -11.13 -12.23
CA THR A 57 -8.30 -10.49 -11.05
C THR A 57 -6.94 -9.87 -11.39
N TRP A 58 -6.44 -9.05 -10.48
CA TRP A 58 -5.16 -8.35 -10.62
C TRP A 58 -4.06 -9.10 -9.87
N VAL A 59 -2.91 -9.29 -10.52
CA VAL A 59 -1.73 -9.91 -9.91
C VAL A 59 -0.54 -8.98 -10.09
N THR A 60 0.17 -8.68 -9.01
CA THR A 60 1.40 -7.90 -9.09
C THR A 60 2.53 -8.79 -9.61
N ILE A 61 3.10 -8.46 -10.77
CA ILE A 61 4.16 -9.26 -11.41
C ILE A 61 5.54 -8.92 -10.81
N GLN A 62 5.79 -7.65 -10.49
CA GLN A 62 7.08 -7.16 -10.01
C GLN A 62 6.87 -5.97 -9.08
N ASN A 63 7.71 -5.90 -8.03
CA ASN A 63 7.88 -4.71 -7.19
C ASN A 63 9.37 -4.52 -6.96
N GLU A 64 9.84 -3.27 -7.05
CA GLU A 64 11.22 -2.90 -6.73
C GLU A 64 11.17 -1.80 -5.69
N ILE A 65 11.80 -2.04 -4.53
CA ILE A 65 11.79 -1.10 -3.41
C ILE A 65 13.23 -0.88 -2.97
N ALA A 66 13.62 0.40 -2.94
CA ALA A 66 14.87 0.85 -2.34
C ALA A 66 14.57 1.48 -0.97
N TYR A 67 15.08 0.87 0.10
CA TYR A 67 14.90 1.37 1.47
C TYR A 67 15.99 2.37 1.81
N LEU A 68 15.67 3.67 1.71
CA LEU A 68 16.66 4.75 1.89
C LEU A 68 16.81 5.20 3.35
N LYS A 69 15.71 5.20 4.10
CA LYS A 69 15.67 5.66 5.49
C LYS A 69 14.60 4.88 6.25
N GLU A 70 14.92 4.51 7.48
CA GLU A 70 13.98 3.85 8.39
C GLU A 70 12.78 4.76 8.75
N VAL A 71 11.64 4.13 9.03
CA VAL A 71 10.45 4.76 9.60
C VAL A 71 10.15 4.09 10.93
N LYS A 72 9.81 4.87 11.97
CA LYS A 72 9.54 4.35 13.32
C LYS A 72 8.04 4.27 13.59
N TYR A 73 7.64 3.42 14.53
CA TYR A 73 6.25 3.33 14.97
C TYR A 73 5.71 4.69 15.43
N ASN A 74 4.40 4.90 15.31
CA ASN A 74 3.70 6.15 15.60
C ASN A 74 4.07 7.36 14.72
N THR A 75 4.93 7.17 13.70
CA THR A 75 5.18 8.18 12.68
C THR A 75 4.03 8.18 11.67
N VAL A 76 3.69 9.37 11.18
CA VAL A 76 2.78 9.55 10.04
C VAL A 76 3.64 9.84 8.82
N VAL A 77 3.49 9.00 7.80
CA VAL A 77 4.22 9.08 6.52
C VAL A 77 3.26 9.16 5.35
#